data_AF-C6HGB2-F1
#
_entry.id   AF-C6HGB2-F1
#
_cell.length_a   1.000
_cell.length_b   1.000
_cell.length_c   1.000
_cell.angle_alpha   90.00
_cell.angle_beta   90.00
_cell.angle_gamma   90.00
#
_symmetry.space_group_name_H-M   'P 1'
#
loop_
_entity.id
_entity.type
_entity.pdbx_description
1 polymer ?
#
loop_
_entity_poly.entity_id
_entity_poly.type
_entity_poly.pdbx_seq_one_letter_code
_entity_poly.pdbx_strand_id
1 'polypeptide(L)'
;MVQLWTKESSYKECNQSDSDESEENPPKSVLHFFWAAIFIGLIAFGALLLALAPKNWLRGNACVFAPGSKEVPSSSQQQNNEDLILNCGKTRAEAVACGCVLDVMGTAWLPPLCYDKELAEESVLLDTDLVKVGGSGIFQWWTDDNHTVEVSQDQLQHLDELVGYTWEKFHMAHCLYDWRVLVKAAKRI
;
A
#
# COMPACT_ATOMS: atom_id res chain seq x y z
N MET A 1 -14.83 -0.18 5.03
CA MET A 1 -15.03 -0.17 6.49
C MET A 1 -15.11 -1.62 6.93
N VAL A 2 -14.07 -2.16 7.57
CA VAL A 2 -14.04 -3.58 7.94
C VAL A 2 -14.60 -3.75 9.35
N GLN A 3 -15.69 -4.50 9.47
CA GLN A 3 -16.09 -5.14 10.72
C GLN A 3 -15.36 -6.48 10.81
N LEU A 4 -14.56 -6.65 11.86
CA LEU A 4 -13.95 -7.92 12.24
C LEU A 4 -14.90 -8.68 13.17
N TRP A 5 -14.67 -9.99 13.32
CA TRP A 5 -15.35 -11.01 14.16
C TRP A 5 -16.45 -11.79 13.44
N THR A 6 -16.58 -13.12 13.52
CA THR A 6 -15.84 -14.22 14.19
C THR A 6 -16.21 -15.50 13.45
N LYS A 7 -15.29 -16.44 13.27
CA LYS A 7 -15.68 -17.85 13.36
C LYS A 7 -14.55 -18.73 13.89
N GLU A 8 -14.86 -19.25 15.06
CA GLU A 8 -14.23 -20.29 15.86
C GLU A 8 -13.67 -21.42 15.00
N SER A 9 -12.35 -21.62 15.05
CA SER A 9 -11.71 -22.83 14.54
C SER A 9 -11.01 -23.52 15.70
N SER A 10 -11.54 -24.67 16.07
CA SER A 10 -11.00 -25.60 17.05
C SER A 10 -9.58 -26.01 16.65
N TYR A 11 -8.59 -25.62 17.44
CA TYR A 11 -7.26 -26.20 17.43
C TYR A 11 -7.01 -26.82 18.81
N LYS A 12 -6.66 -28.11 18.85
CA LYS A 12 -6.24 -28.80 20.07
C LYS A 12 -4.73 -28.64 20.21
N GLU A 13 -4.30 -27.91 21.23
CA GLU A 13 -2.90 -27.83 21.66
C GLU A 13 -2.47 -29.19 22.26
N CYS A 14 -1.27 -29.66 21.92
CA CYS A 14 -0.66 -30.84 22.52
C CYS A 14 -0.23 -30.56 23.97
N ASN A 15 -0.53 -31.51 24.86
CA ASN A 15 -0.12 -31.50 26.26
C ASN A 15 1.40 -31.38 26.41
N GLN A 16 1.87 -30.27 26.96
CA GLN A 16 3.15 -30.21 27.66
C GLN A 16 2.85 -30.39 29.14
N SER A 17 3.20 -31.56 29.67
CA SER A 17 3.28 -31.79 31.11
C SER A 17 4.50 -31.04 31.64
N ASP A 18 4.31 -29.96 32.37
CA ASP A 18 5.34 -29.39 33.22
C ASP A 18 4.82 -29.27 34.65
N SER A 19 5.72 -29.66 35.53
CA SER A 19 5.59 -29.98 36.94
C SER A 19 4.98 -28.90 37.82
N ASP A 20 4.24 -29.35 38.85
CA ASP A 20 3.78 -28.58 39.99
C ASP A 20 4.89 -27.70 40.59
N GLU A 21 4.74 -26.39 40.47
CA GLU A 21 5.35 -25.42 41.38
C GLU A 21 4.22 -24.57 41.97
N SER A 22 3.98 -24.75 43.26
CA SER A 22 2.95 -24.03 44.00
C SER A 22 3.38 -22.57 44.20
N GLU A 23 3.05 -21.70 43.25
CA GLU A 23 3.14 -20.25 43.45
C GLU A 23 1.95 -19.76 44.30
N GLU A 24 2.27 -19.40 45.53
CA GLU A 24 1.38 -18.72 46.45
C GLU A 24 1.01 -17.33 45.87
N ASN A 25 -0.22 -17.18 45.38
CA ASN A 25 -0.68 -15.93 44.76
C ASN A 25 -0.64 -14.77 45.78
N PRO A 26 0.15 -13.71 45.55
CA PRO A 26 0.13 -12.55 46.44
C PRO A 26 -1.23 -11.84 46.34
N PRO A 27 -1.74 -11.27 47.46
CA PRO A 27 -3.09 -10.71 47.49
C PRO A 27 -3.24 -9.58 46.46
N LYS A 28 -4.32 -9.65 45.66
CA LYS A 28 -4.68 -8.76 44.53
C LYS A 28 -4.45 -7.26 44.78
N SER A 29 -4.55 -6.83 46.04
CA SER A 29 -4.21 -5.48 46.51
C SER A 29 -2.82 -5.02 46.06
N VAL A 30 -1.81 -5.87 46.25
CA VAL A 30 -0.40 -5.55 46.01
C VAL A 30 -0.14 -5.32 44.51
N LEU A 31 -0.77 -6.13 43.65
CA LEU A 31 -0.66 -6.00 42.19
C LEU A 31 -1.27 -4.70 41.65
N HIS A 32 -2.39 -4.25 42.21
CA HIS A 32 -3.00 -2.96 41.84
C HIS A 32 -2.13 -1.76 42.26
N PHE A 33 -1.51 -1.81 43.44
CA PHE A 33 -0.58 -0.75 43.87
C PHE A 33 0.66 -0.70 42.99
N PHE A 34 1.20 -1.85 42.55
CA PHE A 34 2.33 -1.91 41.62
C PHE A 34 1.99 -1.32 40.25
N TRP A 35 0.85 -1.70 39.66
CA TRP A 35 0.42 -1.12 38.39
C TRP A 35 0.12 0.38 38.49
N ALA A 36 -0.51 0.82 39.59
CA ALA A 36 -0.76 2.24 39.82
C ALA A 36 0.55 3.04 39.92
N ALA A 37 1.58 2.52 40.60
CA ALA A 37 2.88 3.16 40.69
C ALA A 37 3.58 3.26 39.32
N ILE A 38 3.48 2.22 38.49
CA ILE A 38 4.03 2.22 37.12
C ILE A 38 3.31 3.27 36.26
N PHE A 39 1.97 3.32 36.30
CA PHE A 39 1.22 4.33 35.55
C PHE A 39 1.54 5.75 36.00
N ILE A 40 1.64 6.01 37.31
CA ILE A 40 2.03 7.31 37.84
C ILE A 40 3.45 7.67 37.38
N GLY A 41 4.38 6.71 37.38
CA GLY A 41 5.74 6.88 36.89
C GLY A 41 5.79 7.24 35.40
N LEU A 42 5.03 6.54 34.56
CA LEU A 42 4.96 6.81 33.12
C LEU A 42 4.35 8.18 32.81
N ILE A 43 3.30 8.58 33.54
CA ILE A 43 2.68 9.90 33.40
C ILE A 43 3.67 11.01 33.82
N ALA A 44 4.35 10.83 34.96
CA ALA A 44 5.34 11.80 35.43
C ALA A 44 6.53 11.91 34.46
N PHE A 45 7.01 10.79 33.92
CA PHE A 45 8.08 10.76 32.93
C PHE A 45 7.66 11.41 31.62
N GLY A 46 6.45 11.13 31.13
CA GLY A 46 5.89 11.80 29.95
C GLY A 46 5.76 13.31 30.14
N ALA A 47 5.28 13.76 31.30
CA ALA A 47 5.20 15.19 31.62
C ALA A 47 6.59 15.85 31.72
N LEU A 48 7.58 15.15 32.28
CA LEU A 48 8.96 15.62 32.35
C LEU A 48 9.58 15.75 30.95
N LEU A 49 9.37 14.75 30.08
CA LEU A 49 9.82 14.80 28.69
C LEU A 49 9.16 15.95 27.92
N LEU A 50 7.87 16.22 28.13
CA LEU A 50 7.18 17.36 27.50
C LEU A 50 7.67 18.72 28.03
N ALA A 51 8.03 18.81 29.31
CA ALA A 51 8.56 20.03 29.90
C ALA A 51 10.02 20.31 29.48
N LEU A 52 10.81 19.25 29.27
CA LEU A 52 12.21 19.32 28.83
C LEU A 52 12.35 19.29 27.31
N ALA A 53 11.30 18.94 26.57
CA ALA A 53 11.30 18.98 25.12
C ALA A 53 11.64 20.41 24.65
N PRO A 54 12.57 20.57 23.69
CA PRO A 54 12.79 21.85 23.06
C PRO A 54 11.46 22.35 22.47
N LYS A 55 11.04 23.58 22.83
CA LYS A 55 9.80 24.22 22.33
C LYS A 55 9.72 24.26 20.79
N ASN A 56 10.82 23.95 20.12
CA ASN A 56 10.99 23.85 18.68
C ASN A 56 10.25 22.64 18.09
N TRP A 57 9.89 21.64 18.89
CA TRP A 57 9.15 20.44 18.43
C TRP A 57 7.62 20.62 18.39
N LEU A 58 7.12 21.73 18.97
CA LEU A 58 5.72 22.17 18.83
C LEU A 58 5.52 23.28 17.79
N ARG A 59 6.58 23.66 17.05
CA ARG A 59 6.41 24.54 15.88
C ARG A 59 5.86 23.68 14.74
N GLY A 60 4.53 23.58 14.70
CA GLY A 60 3.80 22.97 13.61
C GLY A 60 4.33 23.49 12.27
N ASN A 61 4.37 22.60 11.29
CA ASN A 61 4.73 22.90 9.91
C ASN A 61 3.75 23.96 9.38
N ALA A 62 4.08 25.24 9.55
CA ALA A 62 3.46 26.30 8.81
C ALA A 62 4.00 26.19 7.37
N CYS A 63 3.20 25.59 6.50
CA CYS A 63 3.39 25.73 5.06
C CYS A 63 3.25 27.22 4.73
N VAL A 64 4.39 27.91 4.58
CA VAL A 64 4.43 29.23 3.99
C VAL A 64 4.11 29.05 2.51
N PHE A 65 2.87 29.34 2.12
CA PHE A 65 2.56 29.63 0.73
C PHE A 65 3.27 30.94 0.37
N ALA A 66 4.35 30.84 -0.40
CA ALA A 66 4.91 32.00 -1.07
C ALA A 66 3.95 32.42 -2.21
N PRO A 67 3.43 33.65 -2.21
CA PRO A 67 2.71 34.17 -3.36
C PRO A 67 3.74 34.62 -4.39
N GLY A 68 3.77 33.94 -5.55
CA GLY A 68 4.65 34.35 -6.63
C GLY A 68 4.85 33.33 -7.73
N SER A 69 3.79 32.84 -8.35
CA SER A 69 3.89 32.31 -9.72
C SER A 69 4.14 33.49 -10.65
N LYS A 70 5.42 33.84 -10.85
CA LYS A 70 5.80 34.50 -12.09
C LYS A 70 5.85 33.42 -13.16
N GLU A 71 5.03 33.62 -14.18
CA GLU A 71 5.02 32.88 -15.43
C GLU A 71 6.46 32.60 -15.90
N VAL A 72 6.80 31.33 -16.02
CA VAL A 72 8.05 30.91 -16.67
C VAL A 72 7.84 31.09 -18.17
N PRO A 73 8.64 31.92 -18.85
CA PRO A 73 8.54 32.06 -20.30
C PRO A 73 8.85 30.73 -20.95
N SER A 74 8.05 30.37 -21.94
CA SER A 74 8.30 29.30 -22.89
C SER A 74 9.69 29.49 -23.53
N SER A 75 10.72 28.83 -22.98
CA SER A 75 11.98 28.66 -23.68
C SER A 75 12.00 27.27 -24.30
N SER A 76 11.74 27.25 -25.59
CA SER A 76 12.06 26.17 -26.52
C SER A 76 13.47 25.63 -26.25
N GLN A 77 13.56 24.45 -25.65
CA GLN A 77 14.73 23.58 -25.74
C GLN A 77 14.36 22.47 -26.71
N GLN A 78 14.70 22.70 -27.98
CA GLN A 78 14.69 21.68 -29.01
C GLN A 78 15.86 20.73 -28.71
N GLN A 79 15.56 19.55 -28.14
CA GLN A 79 16.50 18.46 -28.02
C GLN A 79 16.11 17.35 -29.00
N ASN A 80 16.98 17.11 -29.98
CA ASN A 80 16.89 15.92 -30.83
C ASN A 80 17.41 14.71 -30.03
N ASN A 81 16.57 14.15 -29.18
CA ASN A 81 16.48 12.70 -28.98
C ASN A 81 15.12 12.32 -29.56
N GLU A 82 14.94 11.11 -30.08
CA GLU A 82 13.57 10.58 -30.21
C GLU A 82 12.92 10.78 -28.83
N ASP A 83 11.95 11.69 -28.75
CA ASP A 83 11.43 12.25 -27.50
C ASP A 83 11.01 11.09 -26.59
N LEU A 84 11.81 10.81 -25.56
CA LEU A 84 11.48 9.79 -24.58
C LEU A 84 10.22 10.29 -23.87
N ILE A 85 9.07 9.76 -24.26
CA ILE A 85 7.80 10.05 -23.60
C ILE A 85 7.93 9.54 -22.17
N LEU A 86 7.94 10.46 -21.21
CA LEU A 86 7.98 10.18 -19.78
C LEU A 86 6.65 10.50 -19.09
N ASN A 87 5.63 10.89 -19.84
CA ASN A 87 4.34 11.34 -19.32
C ASN A 87 3.18 10.73 -20.12
N CYS A 88 2.21 10.15 -19.41
CA CYS A 88 1.01 9.52 -19.98
C CYS A 88 -0.25 10.37 -19.86
N GLY A 89 -0.13 11.64 -19.47
CA GLY A 89 -1.27 12.53 -19.27
C GLY A 89 -2.11 12.16 -18.04
N LYS A 90 -3.36 12.60 -18.05
CA LYS A 90 -4.36 12.43 -16.98
C LYS A 90 -5.58 11.64 -17.42
N THR A 91 -5.75 11.45 -18.73
CA THR A 91 -6.87 10.70 -19.31
C THR A 91 -6.35 9.51 -20.09
N ARG A 92 -7.21 8.50 -20.25
CA ARG A 92 -6.93 7.36 -21.13
C ARG A 92 -6.57 7.80 -22.55
N ALA A 93 -7.35 8.74 -23.12
CA ALA A 93 -7.12 9.22 -24.48
C ALA A 93 -5.72 9.83 -24.65
N GLU A 94 -5.26 10.62 -23.67
CA GLU A 94 -3.90 11.17 -23.65
C GLU A 94 -2.85 10.05 -23.52
N ALA A 95 -3.05 9.08 -22.62
CA ALA A 95 -2.12 7.98 -22.44
C ALA A 95 -1.95 7.14 -23.72
N VAL A 96 -3.05 6.82 -24.39
CA VAL A 96 -3.05 6.10 -25.67
C VAL A 96 -2.39 6.93 -26.77
N ALA A 97 -2.68 8.24 -26.85
CA ALA A 97 -2.05 9.13 -27.82
C ALA A 97 -0.53 9.26 -27.59
N CYS A 98 -0.08 9.16 -26.34
CA CYS A 98 1.33 9.12 -25.95
C CYS A 98 1.97 7.73 -26.08
N GLY A 99 1.25 6.70 -26.53
CA GLY A 99 1.78 5.34 -26.67
C GLY A 99 2.11 4.66 -25.33
N CYS A 100 1.50 5.10 -24.23
CA CYS A 100 1.64 4.46 -22.93
C CYS A 100 0.92 3.11 -22.88
N VAL A 101 1.37 2.25 -21.96
CA VAL A 101 0.83 0.91 -21.73
C VAL A 101 0.08 0.92 -20.40
N LEU A 102 -1.12 0.33 -20.37
CA LEU A 102 -1.83 0.10 -19.12
C LEU A 102 -1.17 -1.08 -18.39
N ASP A 103 -0.55 -0.82 -17.25
CA ASP A 103 -0.18 -1.84 -16.29
C ASP A 103 -1.39 -2.10 -15.39
N VAL A 104 -2.08 -3.22 -15.61
CA VAL A 104 -3.25 -3.61 -14.83
C VAL A 104 -2.87 -3.85 -13.36
N MET A 105 -1.73 -4.49 -13.12
CA MET A 105 -1.28 -4.79 -11.77
C MET A 105 -0.76 -3.56 -11.06
N GLY A 106 -0.11 -2.63 -11.77
CA GLY A 106 0.28 -1.32 -11.25
C GLY A 106 -0.86 -0.30 -11.19
N THR A 107 -2.04 -0.64 -11.71
CA THR A 107 -3.23 0.25 -11.81
C THR A 107 -2.95 1.61 -12.46
N ALA A 108 -2.02 1.65 -13.42
CA ALA A 108 -1.51 2.90 -13.97
C ALA A 108 -1.15 2.79 -15.46
N TRP A 109 -1.30 3.91 -16.16
CA TRP A 109 -0.71 4.08 -17.50
C TRP A 109 0.75 4.47 -17.36
N LEU A 110 1.64 3.63 -17.88
CA LEU A 110 3.09 3.80 -17.77
C LEU A 110 3.71 4.04 -19.15
N PRO A 111 4.75 4.90 -19.24
CA PRO A 111 5.56 4.97 -20.45
C PRO A 111 6.20 3.61 -20.75
N PRO A 112 6.42 3.25 -22.02
CA PRO A 112 7.02 1.96 -22.38
C PRO A 112 8.38 1.69 -21.70
N LEU A 113 9.15 2.74 -21.40
CA LEU A 113 10.44 2.65 -20.69
C LEU A 113 10.30 2.26 -19.22
N CYS A 114 9.16 2.55 -18.61
CA CYS A 114 8.86 2.29 -17.21
C CYS A 114 8.07 1.00 -17.01
N TYR A 115 7.41 0.50 -18.06
CA TYR A 115 6.60 -0.72 -18.00
C TYR A 115 7.48 -1.97 -17.95
N ASP A 116 7.33 -2.77 -16.89
CA ASP A 116 8.05 -4.03 -16.70
C ASP A 116 7.24 -5.18 -17.32
N LYS A 117 7.35 -5.31 -18.65
CA LYS A 117 6.55 -6.26 -19.43
C LYS A 117 6.70 -7.70 -18.93
N GLU A 118 7.92 -8.13 -18.61
CA GLU A 118 8.15 -9.50 -18.14
C GLU A 118 7.46 -9.77 -16.81
N LEU A 119 7.48 -8.80 -15.89
CA LEU A 119 6.79 -8.95 -14.60
C LEU A 119 5.27 -8.95 -14.77
N ALA A 120 4.74 -8.10 -15.66
CA ALA A 120 3.31 -8.08 -15.97
C ALA A 120 2.86 -9.40 -16.59
N GLU A 121 3.63 -9.98 -17.51
CA GLU A 121 3.35 -11.30 -18.09
C GLU A 121 3.44 -12.42 -17.05
N GLU A 122 4.43 -12.37 -16.15
CA GLU A 122 4.54 -13.34 -15.05
C GLU A 122 3.35 -13.27 -14.09
N SER A 123 2.79 -12.07 -13.87
CA SER A 123 1.67 -11.84 -12.94
C SER A 123 0.38 -12.57 -13.34
N VAL A 124 0.23 -12.96 -14.61
CA VAL A 124 -0.94 -13.69 -15.08
C VAL A 124 -0.72 -15.20 -15.17
N LEU A 125 0.51 -15.67 -14.93
CA LEU A 125 0.84 -17.10 -14.97
C LEU A 125 0.24 -17.86 -13.78
N LEU A 126 -0.17 -19.10 -14.05
CA LEU A 126 -0.79 -20.01 -13.10
C LEU A 126 0.19 -21.04 -12.49
N ASP A 127 1.48 -20.94 -12.81
CA ASP A 127 2.55 -21.81 -12.34
C ASP A 127 3.63 -21.06 -11.53
N THR A 128 3.23 -20.00 -10.82
CA THR A 128 4.13 -19.21 -9.96
C THR A 128 3.88 -19.49 -8.47
N ASP A 129 4.86 -19.17 -7.61
CA ASP A 129 4.67 -19.23 -6.16
C ASP A 129 3.60 -18.25 -5.65
N LEU A 130 3.33 -17.17 -6.41
CA LEU A 130 2.29 -16.20 -6.07
C LEU A 130 0.88 -16.78 -6.20
N VAL A 131 0.67 -17.78 -7.06
CA VAL A 131 -0.63 -18.47 -7.20
C VAL A 131 -1.07 -19.07 -5.87
N LYS A 132 -0.12 -19.58 -5.08
CA LYS A 132 -0.38 -20.23 -3.78
C LYS A 132 -1.03 -19.27 -2.77
N VAL A 133 -0.77 -17.97 -2.91
CA VAL A 133 -1.32 -16.91 -2.07
C VAL A 133 -2.40 -16.09 -2.80
N GLY A 134 -2.84 -16.53 -3.99
CA GLY A 134 -3.80 -15.82 -4.83
C GLY A 134 -3.27 -14.50 -5.43
N GLY A 135 -1.95 -14.35 -5.50
CA GLY A 135 -1.25 -13.15 -5.95
C GLY A 135 -0.97 -13.11 -7.46
N SER A 136 -1.52 -14.02 -8.25
CA SER A 136 -1.34 -14.06 -9.71
C SER A 136 -2.53 -14.69 -10.43
N GLY A 137 -2.62 -14.47 -11.74
CA GLY A 137 -3.68 -14.92 -12.61
C GLY A 137 -4.50 -13.78 -13.21
N ILE A 138 -5.58 -14.14 -13.89
CA ILE A 138 -6.58 -13.17 -14.39
C ILE A 138 -7.61 -12.94 -13.30
N PHE A 139 -7.84 -11.67 -12.97
CA PHE A 139 -8.83 -11.25 -11.98
C PHE A 139 -10.16 -10.94 -12.68
N GLN A 140 -11.24 -11.08 -11.92
CA GLN A 140 -12.57 -10.67 -12.37
C GLN A 140 -12.75 -9.18 -12.11
N TRP A 141 -13.41 -8.50 -13.03
CA TRP A 141 -13.64 -7.06 -12.96
C TRP A 141 -15.10 -6.73 -13.21
N TRP A 142 -15.57 -5.60 -12.68
CA TRP A 142 -16.92 -5.10 -12.88
C TRP A 142 -16.94 -3.59 -13.09
N THR A 143 -18.03 -3.11 -13.69
CA THR A 143 -18.28 -1.67 -13.89
C THR A 143 -18.73 -0.95 -12.62
N ASP A 144 -19.17 -1.68 -11.61
CA ASP A 144 -19.76 -1.13 -10.39
C ASP A 144 -19.43 -1.97 -9.15
N ASP A 145 -19.62 -1.39 -7.97
CA ASP A 145 -19.32 -1.99 -6.66
C ASP A 145 -20.27 -3.12 -6.26
N ASN A 146 -21.47 -3.18 -6.85
CA ASN A 146 -22.42 -4.26 -6.65
C ASN A 146 -22.13 -5.45 -7.59
N HIS A 147 -21.06 -5.36 -8.40
CA HIS A 147 -20.60 -6.39 -9.32
C HIS A 147 -21.69 -6.83 -10.31
N THR A 148 -22.44 -5.87 -10.87
CA THR A 148 -23.60 -6.19 -11.73
C THR A 148 -23.22 -6.52 -13.17
N VAL A 149 -22.24 -5.82 -13.74
CA VAL A 149 -21.77 -6.05 -15.12
C VAL A 149 -20.29 -6.40 -15.10
N GLU A 150 -19.98 -7.64 -15.48
CA GLU A 150 -18.61 -8.14 -15.57
C GLU A 150 -17.88 -7.52 -16.77
N VAL A 151 -16.62 -7.19 -16.54
CA VAL A 151 -15.66 -6.67 -17.52
C VAL A 151 -14.50 -7.66 -17.58
N SER A 152 -14.09 -8.07 -18.77
CA SER A 152 -12.88 -8.89 -18.88
C SER A 152 -11.63 -8.03 -18.69
N GLN A 153 -10.59 -8.58 -18.09
CA GLN A 153 -9.37 -7.83 -17.73
C GLN A 153 -8.70 -7.14 -18.93
N ASP A 154 -8.77 -7.74 -20.12
CA ASP A 154 -8.25 -7.18 -21.37
C ASP A 154 -9.03 -5.95 -21.86
N GLN A 155 -10.26 -5.75 -21.38
CA GLN A 155 -11.10 -4.61 -21.72
C GLN A 155 -10.89 -3.40 -20.82
N LEU A 156 -10.15 -3.54 -19.70
CA LEU A 156 -9.84 -2.42 -18.80
C LEU A 156 -9.11 -1.29 -19.52
N GLN A 157 -8.26 -1.64 -20.49
CA GLN A 157 -7.58 -0.65 -21.33
C GLN A 157 -8.51 0.14 -22.24
N HIS A 158 -9.81 -0.15 -22.28
CA HIS A 158 -10.82 0.55 -23.07
C HIS A 158 -11.78 1.39 -22.21
N LEU A 159 -11.71 1.27 -20.89
CA LEU A 159 -12.56 2.04 -19.97
C LEU A 159 -11.95 3.42 -19.74
N ASP A 160 -12.72 4.48 -20.00
CA ASP A 160 -12.29 5.85 -19.75
C ASP A 160 -12.27 6.19 -18.25
N GLU A 161 -13.09 5.49 -17.46
CA GLU A 161 -13.08 5.61 -16.01
C GLU A 161 -11.99 4.71 -15.40
N LEU A 162 -11.15 5.32 -14.57
CA LEU A 162 -10.04 4.67 -13.84
C LEU A 162 -10.51 3.73 -12.71
N VAL A 163 -11.78 3.35 -12.69
CA VAL A 163 -12.38 2.54 -11.62
C VAL A 163 -12.87 1.23 -12.20
N GLY A 164 -12.02 0.20 -12.12
CA GLY A 164 -12.44 -1.18 -12.24
C GLY A 164 -12.71 -1.75 -10.85
N TYR A 165 -13.91 -2.29 -10.63
CA TYR A 165 -14.25 -2.95 -9.38
C TYR A 165 -13.77 -4.39 -9.43
N THR A 166 -13.20 -4.90 -8.33
CA THR A 166 -12.66 -6.27 -8.25
C THR A 166 -12.63 -6.76 -6.80
N TRP A 167 -12.24 -8.02 -6.60
CA TRP A 167 -12.19 -8.65 -5.29
C TRP A 167 -10.90 -8.35 -4.52
N GLU A 168 -10.93 -8.55 -3.19
CA GLU A 168 -9.79 -8.41 -2.27
C GLU A 168 -8.51 -9.12 -2.73
N LYS A 169 -8.64 -10.28 -3.40
CA LYS A 169 -7.49 -11.01 -3.93
C LYS A 169 -6.63 -10.18 -4.88
N PHE A 170 -7.25 -9.32 -5.69
CA PHE A 170 -6.51 -8.40 -6.55
C PHE A 170 -5.71 -7.39 -5.72
N HIS A 171 -6.26 -6.86 -4.62
CA HIS A 171 -5.54 -5.92 -3.76
C HIS A 171 -4.25 -6.55 -3.20
N MET A 172 -4.30 -7.82 -2.79
CA MET A 172 -3.10 -8.56 -2.35
C MET A 172 -2.09 -8.72 -3.50
N ALA A 173 -2.57 -9.13 -4.68
CA ALA A 173 -1.74 -9.33 -5.85
C ALA A 173 -1.05 -8.03 -6.31
N HIS A 174 -1.79 -6.93 -6.39
CA HIS A 174 -1.31 -5.57 -6.67
C HIS A 174 -0.20 -5.15 -5.70
N CYS A 175 -0.41 -5.30 -4.39
CA CYS A 175 0.60 -4.94 -3.41
C CYS A 175 1.90 -5.74 -3.57
N LEU A 176 1.80 -7.06 -3.80
CA LEU A 176 2.97 -7.91 -4.01
C LEU A 176 3.69 -7.57 -5.32
N TYR A 177 2.94 -7.27 -6.38
CA TYR A 177 3.47 -6.83 -7.67
C TYR A 177 4.25 -5.52 -7.52
N ASP A 178 3.69 -4.50 -6.88
CA ASP A 178 4.34 -3.21 -6.67
C ASP A 178 5.62 -3.33 -5.83
N TRP A 179 5.64 -4.21 -4.82
CA TRP A 179 6.88 -4.51 -4.09
C TRP A 179 7.95 -5.12 -4.98
N ARG A 180 7.58 -5.99 -5.92
CA ARG A 180 8.54 -6.55 -6.89
C ARG A 180 9.05 -5.46 -7.84
N VAL A 181 8.18 -4.57 -8.34
CA VAL A 181 8.59 -3.40 -9.14
C VAL A 181 9.57 -2.54 -8.35
N LEU A 182 9.26 -2.20 -7.10
CA LEU A 182 10.11 -1.42 -6.22
C LEU A 182 11.47 -2.08 -5.99
N VAL A 183 11.51 -3.37 -5.68
CA VAL A 183 12.76 -4.11 -5.48
C VAL A 183 13.59 -4.15 -6.76
N LYS A 184 12.97 -4.33 -7.94
CA LYS A 184 13.67 -4.28 -9.23
C LYS A 184 14.23 -2.88 -9.50
N ALA A 185 13.47 -1.82 -9.20
CA ALA A 185 13.93 -0.44 -9.35
C ALA A 185 15.09 -0.11 -8.41
N ALA A 186 14.99 -0.49 -7.13
CA ALA A 186 16.04 -0.25 -6.13
C ALA A 186 17.35 -0.99 -6.43
N LYS A 187 17.32 -2.08 -7.20
CA LYS A 187 18.54 -2.80 -7.65
C LYS A 187 19.26 -2.10 -8.80
N ARG A 188 18.67 -1.07 -9.41
CA ARG A 188 19.26 -0.32 -10.54
C ARG A 188 20.04 0.93 -10.10
N ILE A 189 19.99 1.28 -8.81
CA ILE A 189 20.75 2.35 -8.18
C ILE A 189 21.93 1.78 -7.40
#